data_AF-A0A5Y0RYS1-F1
#
_entry.id   AF-A0A5Y0RYS1-F1
#
_cell.length_a   1.000
_cell.length_b   1.000
_cell.length_c   1.000
_cell.angle_alpha   90.00
_cell.angle_beta   90.00
_cell.angle_gamma   90.00
#
_symmetry.space_group_name_H-M   'P 1'
#
loop_
_entity.id
_entity.type
_entity.pdbx_description
1 polymer ?
#
loop_
_entity_poly.entity_id
_entity_poly.type
_entity_poly.pdbx_seq_one_letter_code
_entity_poly.pdbx_strand_id
1 'polypeptide(L)' 'MRQKNSRSAAGNVVYARLDDETNRLLINAKNRSGRSKTIEMVMRLRDHLLRYPDFYNSEYCKGVTDKDNSSV' A
#
# COMPACT_ATOMS: atom_id res chain seq x y z
N MET A 1 31.08 1.06 23.46
CA MET A 1 29.91 1.85 23.04
C MET A 1 29.08 1.01 22.05
N ARG A 2 27.83 0.67 22.39
CA ARG A 2 26.92 -0.05 21.48
C ARG A 2 26.31 0.95 20.49
N GLN A 3 26.58 0.80 19.19
CA GLN A 3 25.84 1.51 18.16
C GLN A 3 24.36 1.15 18.28
N LYS A 4 23.54 2.12 18.70
CA LYS A 4 22.08 1.98 18.66
C LYS A 4 21.68 1.99 17.19
N ASN A 5 21.20 0.85 16.70
CA ASN A 5 20.65 0.71 15.36
C ASN A 5 19.51 1.74 15.21
N SER A 6 19.74 2.82 14.45
CA SER A 6 18.75 3.86 14.15
C SER A 6 17.76 3.41 13.07
N ARG A 7 17.41 2.12 13.05
CA ARG A 7 16.33 1.65 12.17
C ARG A 7 15.07 2.32 12.69
N SER A 8 14.61 3.36 12.00
CA SER A 8 13.28 3.93 12.18
C SER A 8 12.31 2.76 12.28
N ALA A 9 11.48 2.74 13.34
CA ALA A 9 10.42 1.75 13.51
C ALA A 9 9.78 1.53 12.14
N ALA A 10 9.73 0.27 11.69
CA ALA A 10 9.23 -0.06 10.36
C ALA A 10 7.87 0.65 10.20
N GLY A 11 7.82 1.65 9.31
CA GLY A 11 6.58 2.40 9.06
C GLY A 11 5.49 1.45 8.57
N ASN A 12 4.30 1.96 8.27
CA ASN A 12 3.24 1.14 7.69
C ASN A 12 3.73 0.50 6.38
N VAL A 13 4.20 -0.76 6.45
CA VAL A 13 4.64 -1.53 5.29
C VAL A 13 3.48 -2.40 4.86
N VAL A 14 3.12 -2.29 3.58
CA VAL A 14 2.12 -3.14 2.95
C VAL A 14 2.82 -4.13 2.02
N TYR A 15 2.35 -5.38 2.03
CA TYR A 15 2.77 -6.38 1.06
C TYR A 15 1.73 -6.46 -0.05
N ALA A 16 2.19 -6.42 -1.30
CA ALA A 16 1.34 -6.52 -2.47
C ALA A 16 1.77 -7.70 -3.33
N ARG A 17 0.81 -8.55 -3.69
CA ARG A 17 0.98 -9.61 -4.69
C ARG A 17 0.55 -9.07 -6.04
N LEU A 18 1.41 -9.23 -7.04
CA LEU A 18 1.14 -8.86 -8.42
C LEU A 18 1.19 -10.14 -9.24
N ASP A 19 0.30 -10.26 -10.23
CA ASP A 19 0.50 -11.25 -11.30
C ASP A 19 1.72 -10.87 -12.16
N ASP A 20 2.16 -11.82 -12.99
CA ASP A 20 3.36 -11.65 -13.80
C ASP A 20 3.24 -10.50 -14.80
N GLU A 21 2.04 -10.30 -15.36
CA GLU A 21 1.76 -9.23 -16.30
C GLU A 21 1.91 -7.85 -15.64
N THR A 22 1.25 -7.64 -14.50
CA THR A 22 1.31 -6.38 -13.74
C THR A 22 2.72 -6.15 -13.21
N ASN A 23 3.40 -7.21 -12.77
CA ASN A 23 4.80 -7.11 -12.33
C ASN A 23 5.72 -6.63 -13.47
N ARG A 24 5.53 -7.16 -14.69
CA ARG A 24 6.29 -6.73 -15.89
C ARG A 24 6.00 -5.28 -16.26
N LEU A 25 4.74 -4.85 -16.22
CA LEU A 25 4.37 -3.46 -16.45
C LEU A 25 5.04 -2.52 -15.45
N LEU A 26 5.05 -2.89 -14.16
CA LEU A 26 5.73 -2.13 -13.11
C LEU A 26 7.26 -2.10 -13.30
N ILE A 27 7.86 -3.20 -13.77
CA ILE A 27 9.30 -3.26 -14.08
C ILE A 27 9.64 -2.32 -15.25
N ASN A 28 8.86 -2.34 -16.32
CA ASN A 28 9.09 -1.45 -17.47
C ASN A 28 8.94 0.03 -17.08
N ALA A 29 7.93 0.34 -16.26
CA ALA A 29 7.71 1.67 -15.76
C ALA A 29 8.84 2.18 -14.87
N LYS A 30 9.30 1.37 -13.91
CA LYS A 30 10.45 1.76 -13.05
C LYS A 30 11.71 1.98 -13.89
N ASN A 31 11.93 1.17 -14.93
CA ASN A 31 13.13 1.26 -15.77
C ASN A 31 13.10 2.54 -16.60
N ARG A 32 11.92 2.90 -17.15
CA ARG A 32 11.72 4.17 -17.86
C ARG A 32 11.88 5.39 -16.95
N SER A 33 11.45 5.29 -15.70
CA SER A 33 11.49 6.41 -14.75
C SER A 33 12.82 6.53 -13.99
N GLY A 34 13.67 5.51 -14.03
CA GLY A 34 14.92 5.44 -13.27
C GLY A 34 14.73 5.28 -11.75
N ARG A 35 13.51 4.99 -11.29
CA ARG A 35 13.17 4.89 -9.85
C ARG A 35 13.24 3.45 -9.35
N SER A 36 13.22 3.29 -8.03
CA SER A 36 13.05 1.97 -7.42
C SER A 36 11.64 1.44 -7.67
N LYS A 37 11.50 0.11 -7.65
CA LYS A 37 10.20 -0.57 -7.85
C LYS A 37 9.16 -0.11 -6.81
N THR A 38 9.58 0.04 -5.56
CA THR A 38 8.72 0.49 -4.46
C THR A 38 8.23 1.91 -4.67
N ILE A 39 9.12 2.84 -5.05
CA ILE A 39 8.73 4.24 -5.28
C ILE A 39 7.77 4.33 -6.48
N GLU A 40 8.07 3.61 -7.56
CA GLU A 40 7.19 3.56 -8.73
C GLU A 40 5.80 3.04 -8.38
N MET A 41 5.72 1.97 -7.57
CA MET A 41 4.46 1.40 -7.11
C MET A 41 3.66 2.39 -6.26
N VAL A 42 4.31 3.06 -5.31
CA VAL A 42 3.65 4.05 -4.43
C VAL A 42 3.08 5.21 -5.25
N MET A 43 3.84 5.73 -6.21
CA MET A 43 3.35 6.82 -7.06
C MET A 43 2.16 6.40 -7.92
N ARG A 44 2.20 5.20 -8.51
CA ARG A 44 1.11 4.68 -9.33
C ARG A 44 -0.14 4.39 -8.52
N LEU A 45 0.01 3.85 -7.32
CA LEU A 45 -1.10 3.64 -6.40
C LEU A 45 -1.72 4.98 -5.99
N ARG A 46 -0.90 5.97 -5.61
CA ARG A 46 -1.38 7.31 -5.25
C ARG A 46 -2.14 7.98 -6.39
N ASP A 47 -1.59 7.95 -7.60
CA ASP A 47 -2.22 8.51 -8.80
C ASP A 47 -3.57 7.84 -9.09
N HIS A 48 -3.63 6.51 -9.02
CA HIS A 48 -4.86 5.75 -9.23
C HIS A 48 -5.94 6.11 -8.19
N LEU A 49 -5.58 6.17 -6.91
CA LEU A 49 -6.52 6.52 -5.83
C LEU A 49 -7.03 7.96 -5.92
N LEU A 50 -6.19 8.90 -6.38
CA LEU A 50 -6.62 10.28 -6.62
C LEU A 50 -7.56 10.38 -7.83
N ARG A 51 -7.35 9.54 -8.85
CA ARG A 51 -8.16 9.52 -10.07
C ARG A 51 -9.51 8.85 -9.88
N TYR A 52 -9.61 7.86 -8.99
CA TYR A 52 -10.82 7.08 -8.72
C TYR A 52 -11.15 7.10 -7.21
N PRO A 53 -11.65 8.23 -6.69
CA PRO A 53 -11.87 8.43 -5.25
C PRO A 53 -13.04 7.58 -4.68
N ASP A 54 -13.97 7.16 -5.53
CA ASP A 54 -15.17 6.38 -5.23
C ASP A 54 -14.97 4.87 -5.44
N PHE A 55 -13.77 4.43 -5.86
CA PHE A 55 -13.47 3.03 -6.13
C PHE A 55 -13.68 2.12 -4.90
N TYR A 56 -13.57 2.67 -3.69
CA TYR A 56 -13.98 2.01 -2.46
C TYR A 56 -15.35 2.53 -2.04
N ASN A 57 -16.41 1.93 -2.60
CA ASN A 57 -17.75 2.12 -2.06
C ASN A 57 -17.73 1.80 -0.55
N SER A 58 -18.34 2.67 0.25
CA SER A 58 -18.42 2.60 1.72
C SER A 58 -18.98 1.28 2.27
N GLU A 59 -19.51 0.41 1.42
CA GLU A 59 -20.01 -0.92 1.74
C GLU A 59 -18.90 -1.92 2.08
N TYR A 60 -17.68 -1.78 1.55
CA TYR A 60 -16.56 -2.66 1.88
C TYR A 60 -15.92 -2.36 3.26
N CYS A 61 -16.23 -1.23 3.88
CA CYS A 61 -15.73 -0.86 5.21
C CYS A 61 -16.61 -1.33 6.37
N LYS A 62 -17.81 -1.88 6.11
CA LYS A 62 -18.67 -2.48 7.14
C LYS A 62 -18.32 -3.97 7.34
N GLY A 63 -17.18 -4.22 7.97
CA GLY A 63 -16.74 -5.58 8.32
C GLY A 63 -16.04 -5.73 9.66
N VAL A 64 -15.76 -4.62 10.36
CA VAL A 64 -15.21 -4.64 11.73
C VAL A 64 -15.92 -3.55 12.54
N THR A 65 -17.21 -3.75 12.82
CA THR A 65 -17.78 -3.16 14.04
C THR A 65 -17.73 -4.25 15.08
N ASP A 66 -16.90 -4.03 16.08
CA ASP A 66 -16.71 -4.86 17.26
C ASP A 66 -18.06 -5.37 17.76
N LYS A 67 -18.27 -6.69 17.67
CA LYS A 67 -19.06 -7.36 18.70
C LYS A 67 -18.27 -7.18 19.98
N ASP A 68 -18.86 -6.50 20.97
CA ASP A 68 -18.78 -6.78 22.41
C ASP A 68 -18.92 -5.50 23.25
N ASN A 69 -20.16 -5.14 23.59
CA ASN A 69 -20.63 -4.70 24.91
C ASN A 69 -21.83 -3.77 24.81
N SER A 70 -23.03 -4.35 24.90
CA SER A 70 -24.15 -3.70 25.58
C SER A 70 -25.06 -4.79 26.15
N SER A 71 -24.59 -5.41 27.23
CA SER A 71 -25.48 -5.96 28.24
C SER A 71 -25.88 -4.81 29.15
N VAL A 72 -27.10 -4.28 28.99
CA VAL A 72 -27.94 -3.73 30.07
C VAL A 72 -29.38 -4.06 29.74
#